data_AF-A0A349TDY4-F1
#
_entry.id   AF-A0A349TDY4-F1
#
_cell.length_a   1.000
_cell.length_b   1.000
_cell.length_c   1.000
_cell.angle_alpha   90.00
_cell.angle_beta   90.00
_cell.angle_gamma   90.00
#
_symmetry.space_group_name_H-M   'P 1'
#
loop_
_entity.id
_entity.type
_entity.pdbx_description
1 polymer ?
#
loop_
_entity_poly.entity_id
_entity_poly.type
_entity_poly.pdbx_seq_one_letter_code
_entity_poly.pdbx_strand_id
1 'polypeptide(L)'
;MSKRKNFLLGVCLSFTLAACASGSALQPDRSIFSLDNNYQRQFYDLPIESTFEQTVSVFKDAGYKLDVIDRATGQISGKRGASGDKGSATDKDLKFYALVLPRRDGSELGVKIVQVIRRGTFGSSTAELIVNDRQMYEFAFRRIQNAAVANEPPSPQSSTSGAQGDELPPAGRYRTNR
;
A
#
# COMPACT_ATOMS: atom_id res chain seq x y z
N MET A 1 16.85 31.29 80.87
CA MET A 1 17.73 31.40 79.68
C MET A 1 16.82 31.26 78.45
N SER A 2 16.49 32.33 77.73
CA SER A 2 17.23 32.91 76.57
C SER A 2 17.40 31.86 75.45
N LYS A 3 17.02 32.02 74.19
CA LYS A 3 16.48 33.11 73.35
C LYS A 3 15.98 32.48 72.03
N ARG A 4 15.03 33.13 71.35
CA ARG A 4 14.66 32.91 69.94
C ARG A 4 15.87 33.02 69.00
N LYS A 5 15.83 32.35 67.84
CA LYS A 5 16.39 32.87 66.56
C LYS A 5 15.89 32.08 65.34
N ASN A 6 15.19 32.81 64.47
CA ASN A 6 14.85 32.44 63.09
C ASN A 6 16.13 32.34 62.25
N PHE A 7 16.19 31.41 61.28
CA PHE A 7 17.13 31.50 60.17
C PHE A 7 16.54 30.95 58.87
N LEU A 8 16.33 31.90 57.96
CA LEU A 8 16.39 31.87 56.49
C LEU A 8 15.69 30.78 55.66
N LEU A 9 14.58 31.21 55.05
CA LEU A 9 14.45 31.48 53.60
C LEU A 9 15.58 30.95 52.70
N GLY A 10 15.25 30.00 51.81
CA GLY A 10 16.12 29.54 50.72
C GLY A 10 15.28 28.97 49.57
N VAL A 11 15.10 29.80 48.54
CA VAL A 11 14.40 29.52 47.28
C VAL A 11 15.10 28.40 46.51
N CYS A 12 14.36 27.40 46.03
CA CYS A 12 14.68 26.65 44.81
C CYS A 12 13.39 26.19 44.13
N LEU A 13 12.83 27.13 43.36
CA LEU A 13 11.85 26.87 42.30
C LEU A 13 12.59 26.16 41.16
N SER A 14 12.27 24.90 40.86
CA SER A 14 12.73 24.25 39.63
C SER A 14 11.70 23.23 39.16
N PHE A 15 11.10 23.59 38.03
CA PHE A 15 10.24 22.80 37.16
C PHE A 15 10.76 21.38 36.94
N THR A 16 9.91 20.37 37.14
CA THR A 16 9.91 19.18 36.26
C THR A 16 8.49 18.75 35.98
N LEU A 17 7.99 19.14 34.80
CA LEU A 17 6.84 18.55 34.13
C LEU A 17 7.23 17.12 33.72
N ALA A 18 6.86 16.12 34.50
CA ALA A 18 7.03 14.73 34.12
C ALA A 18 5.80 14.26 33.30
N ALA A 19 6.02 14.21 31.99
CA ALA A 19 5.47 13.27 31.01
C ALA A 19 3.93 13.11 30.92
N CYS A 20 3.33 13.94 30.06
CA CYS A 20 2.32 13.46 29.12
C CYS A 20 2.95 12.41 28.20
N ALA A 21 2.54 11.15 28.32
CA ALA A 21 2.31 10.21 27.21
C ALA A 21 2.13 8.81 27.78
N SER A 22 0.91 8.47 28.21
CA SER A 22 0.44 7.09 28.09
C SER A 22 0.19 6.81 26.60
N GLY A 23 1.27 6.71 25.84
CA GLY A 23 1.26 6.07 24.53
C GLY A 23 1.35 4.59 24.82
N SER A 24 0.28 3.85 24.55
CA SER A 24 0.31 2.39 24.53
C SER A 24 1.57 1.96 23.80
N ALA A 25 2.48 1.30 24.50
CA ALA A 25 3.59 0.61 23.87
C ALA A 25 2.99 -0.48 22.99
N LEU A 26 2.66 -0.12 21.74
CA LEU A 26 2.56 -1.04 20.63
C LEU A 26 3.84 -1.86 20.69
N GLN A 27 3.72 -3.11 21.12
CA GLN A 27 4.82 -4.08 21.12
C GLN A 27 5.55 -3.96 19.78
N PRO A 28 6.85 -3.62 19.75
CA PRO A 28 7.57 -3.49 18.50
C PRO A 28 7.76 -4.82 17.74
N ASP A 29 7.46 -5.96 18.37
CA ASP A 29 7.88 -7.28 17.87
C ASP A 29 6.76 -8.12 17.22
N ARG A 30 5.97 -7.53 16.33
CA ARG A 30 5.16 -8.32 15.38
C ARG A 30 5.30 -7.92 13.92
N SER A 31 6.16 -6.95 13.61
CA SER A 31 6.52 -6.71 12.21
C SER A 31 7.76 -7.50 11.86
N ILE A 32 7.60 -8.60 11.10
CA ILE A 32 8.72 -9.30 10.46
C ILE A 32 9.42 -8.36 9.46
N PHE A 33 8.76 -7.26 9.06
CA PHE A 33 9.27 -6.24 8.17
C PHE A 33 9.47 -4.91 8.90
N SER A 34 10.69 -4.62 9.34
CA SER A 34 11.04 -3.25 9.73
C SER A 34 11.03 -2.36 8.47
N LEU A 35 10.24 -1.28 8.44
CA LEU A 35 10.38 -0.26 7.39
C LEU A 35 11.69 0.48 7.58
N ASP A 36 12.74 -0.07 6.98
CA ASP A 36 14.03 0.56 6.82
C ASP A 36 14.02 1.55 5.64
N ASN A 37 15.14 2.24 5.42
CA ASN A 37 15.29 3.21 4.32
C ASN A 37 15.35 2.56 2.92
N ASN A 38 15.25 1.24 2.82
CA ASN A 38 15.28 0.52 1.54
C ASN A 38 13.89 0.30 0.95
N TYR A 39 12.82 0.65 1.69
CA TYR A 39 11.46 0.66 1.16
C TYR A 39 11.21 1.93 0.34
N GLN A 40 10.82 1.74 -0.91
CA GLN A 40 10.19 2.79 -1.68
C GLN A 40 8.73 2.91 -1.23
N ARG A 41 8.23 4.14 -1.08
CA ARG A 41 6.92 4.40 -0.51
C ARG A 41 6.05 5.19 -1.48
N GLN A 42 4.78 4.82 -1.55
CA GLN A 42 3.76 5.55 -2.31
C GLN A 42 2.52 5.72 -1.44
N PHE A 43 1.96 6.93 -1.45
CA PHE A 43 0.65 7.22 -0.88
C PHE A 43 -0.45 6.98 -1.92
N TYR A 44 -1.55 6.41 -1.47
CA TYR A 44 -2.77 6.25 -2.24
C TYR A 44 -3.96 6.87 -1.49
N ASP A 45 -4.78 7.60 -2.24
CA ASP A 45 -6.12 8.03 -1.81
C ASP A 45 -7.11 6.86 -1.99
N LEU A 46 -6.77 5.73 -1.38
CA LEU A 46 -7.51 4.47 -1.42
C LEU A 46 -7.55 3.87 -0.02
N PRO A 47 -8.67 3.21 0.35
CA PRO A 47 -8.75 2.45 1.59
C PRO A 47 -7.64 1.41 1.69
N ILE A 48 -7.18 1.13 2.92
CA ILE A 48 -6.09 0.20 3.19
C ILE A 48 -6.39 -1.20 2.64
N GLU A 49 -7.66 -1.64 2.71
CA GLU A 49 -8.10 -2.93 2.18
C GLU A 49 -7.93 -3.00 0.67
N SER A 50 -8.36 -1.95 -0.05
CA SER A 50 -8.24 -1.87 -1.51
C SER A 50 -6.79 -1.93 -1.96
N THR A 51 -5.92 -1.14 -1.33
CA THR A 51 -4.47 -1.15 -1.64
C THR A 51 -3.83 -2.49 -1.34
N PHE A 52 -4.23 -3.17 -0.25
CA PHE A 52 -3.76 -4.51 0.07
C PHE A 52 -4.14 -5.53 -1.02
N GLU A 53 -5.42 -5.61 -1.39
CA GLU A 53 -5.89 -6.56 -2.40
C GLU A 53 -5.27 -6.31 -3.78
N GLN A 54 -5.15 -5.05 -4.19
CA GLN A 54 -4.52 -4.69 -5.46
C GLN A 54 -3.03 -5.02 -5.48
N THR A 55 -2.33 -4.79 -4.37
CA THR A 55 -0.92 -5.18 -4.25
C THR A 55 -0.78 -6.69 -4.41
N VAL A 56 -1.63 -7.48 -3.73
CA VAL A 56 -1.67 -8.94 -3.89
C VAL A 56 -1.91 -9.35 -5.35
N SER A 57 -2.89 -8.74 -6.02
CA SER A 57 -3.21 -9.03 -7.43
C SER A 57 -2.05 -8.70 -8.34
N VAL A 58 -1.52 -7.48 -8.27
CA VAL A 58 -0.45 -7.01 -9.17
C VAL A 58 0.81 -7.86 -9.05
N PHE A 59 1.21 -8.26 -7.84
CA PHE A 59 2.37 -9.12 -7.67
C PHE A 59 2.11 -10.55 -8.16
N LYS A 60 0.90 -11.12 -7.96
CA LYS A 60 0.52 -12.41 -8.57
C LYS A 60 0.56 -12.33 -10.10
N ASP A 61 -0.05 -11.30 -10.68
CA ASP A 61 -0.12 -11.10 -12.13
C ASP A 61 1.26 -10.86 -12.76
N ALA A 62 2.19 -10.27 -11.99
CA ALA A 62 3.58 -10.12 -12.36
C ALA A 62 4.41 -11.42 -12.24
N GLY A 63 3.78 -12.55 -11.91
CA GLY A 63 4.39 -13.88 -11.85
C GLY A 63 5.08 -14.21 -10.52
N TYR A 64 4.80 -13.47 -9.44
CA TYR A 64 5.32 -13.82 -8.12
C TYR A 64 4.47 -14.92 -7.46
N LYS A 65 5.14 -15.89 -6.86
CA LYS A 65 4.55 -16.82 -5.91
C LYS A 65 4.58 -16.16 -4.53
N LEU A 66 3.40 -15.91 -3.95
CA LEU A 66 3.30 -15.24 -2.66
C LEU A 66 3.67 -16.19 -1.52
N ASP A 67 4.53 -15.70 -0.62
CA ASP A 67 5.00 -16.43 0.56
C ASP A 67 4.27 -15.96 1.84
N VAL A 68 3.98 -14.65 1.96
CA VAL A 68 3.22 -14.07 3.07
C VAL A 68 2.08 -13.21 2.52
N ILE A 69 0.89 -13.41 3.07
CA ILE A 69 -0.29 -12.58 2.82
C ILE A 69 -1.02 -12.43 4.15
N ASP A 70 -0.66 -11.42 4.92
CA ASP A 70 -1.25 -11.15 6.23
C ASP A 70 -1.98 -9.82 6.21
N ARG A 71 -3.31 -9.89 6.09
CA ARG A 71 -4.18 -8.72 6.03
C ARG A 71 -4.25 -7.99 7.39
N ALA A 72 -4.05 -8.68 8.50
CA ALA A 72 -4.13 -8.05 9.83
C ALA A 72 -2.93 -7.13 10.10
N THR A 73 -1.77 -7.47 9.53
CA THR A 73 -0.54 -6.69 9.67
C THR A 73 -0.21 -5.84 8.44
N GLY A 74 -0.94 -6.03 7.33
CA GLY A 74 -0.68 -5.37 6.05
C GLY A 74 0.55 -5.93 5.32
N GLN A 75 1.10 -7.05 5.76
CA GLN A 75 2.33 -7.64 5.26
C GLN A 75 2.08 -8.53 4.04
N ILE A 76 2.85 -8.29 2.98
CA ILE A 76 2.82 -9.10 1.76
C ILE A 76 4.27 -9.40 1.36
N SER A 77 4.58 -10.65 1.03
CA SER A 77 5.86 -10.97 0.42
C SER A 77 5.73 -12.13 -0.56
N GLY A 78 6.70 -12.24 -1.46
CA GLY A 78 6.73 -13.33 -2.40
C GLY A 78 7.99 -13.34 -3.24
N LYS A 79 8.15 -14.40 -4.01
CA LYS A 79 9.31 -14.64 -4.86
C LYS A 79 8.90 -14.93 -6.29
N ARG A 80 9.68 -14.41 -7.22
CA ARG A 80 9.60 -14.71 -8.65
C ARG A 80 10.85 -15.51 -9.00
N GLY A 81 10.65 -16.80 -9.21
CA GLY A 81 11.72 -17.71 -9.65
C GLY A 81 11.93 -17.66 -11.16
N ALA A 82 12.85 -18.49 -11.66
CA ALA A 82 13.06 -18.74 -13.09
C ALA A 82 11.71 -19.04 -13.76
N SER A 83 11.15 -18.03 -14.42
CA SER A 83 9.97 -18.22 -15.25
C SER A 83 10.40 -19.18 -16.35
N GLY A 84 9.72 -20.32 -16.49
CA GLY A 84 10.01 -21.36 -17.48
C GLY A 84 9.72 -20.93 -18.93
N ASP A 85 9.97 -19.67 -19.25
CA ASP A 85 9.93 -19.15 -20.61
C ASP A 85 11.35 -19.28 -21.20
N LYS A 86 11.45 -20.12 -22.22
CA LYS A 86 12.70 -20.56 -22.85
C LYS A 86 13.38 -19.38 -23.55
N GLY A 87 14.16 -18.56 -22.85
CA GLY A 87 15.08 -17.65 -23.54
C GLY A 87 15.63 -16.43 -22.81
N SER A 88 15.24 -16.11 -21.57
CA SER A 88 15.82 -14.95 -20.88
C SER A 88 16.97 -15.37 -19.97
N ALA A 89 18.21 -15.09 -20.36
CA ALA A 89 19.44 -15.34 -19.59
C ALA A 89 19.58 -14.48 -18.31
N THR A 90 18.52 -13.77 -17.91
CA THR A 90 18.46 -12.97 -16.67
C THR A 90 17.55 -13.66 -15.66
N ASP A 91 17.90 -14.90 -15.33
CA ASP A 91 17.36 -15.68 -14.21
C ASP A 91 17.73 -15.04 -12.87
N LYS A 92 17.13 -13.89 -12.60
CA LYS A 92 17.26 -13.19 -11.34
C LYS A 92 16.10 -13.65 -10.48
N ASP A 93 16.36 -14.55 -9.53
CA ASP A 93 15.40 -14.82 -8.46
C ASP A 93 15.12 -13.50 -7.76
N LEU A 94 13.91 -12.97 -7.91
CA LEU A 94 13.49 -11.75 -7.24
C LEU A 94 12.64 -12.13 -6.04
N LYS A 95 12.79 -11.38 -4.96
CA LYS A 95 11.90 -11.42 -3.81
C LYS A 95 11.43 -10.02 -3.51
N PHE A 96 10.16 -9.87 -3.16
CA PHE A 96 9.62 -8.59 -2.71
C PHE A 96 9.10 -8.72 -1.29
N TYR A 97 9.13 -7.59 -0.60
CA TYR A 97 8.52 -7.35 0.68
C TYR A 97 7.69 -6.08 0.54
N ALA A 98 6.44 -6.13 0.96
CA ALA A 98 5.52 -5.02 0.93
C ALA A 98 4.80 -4.89 2.28
N LEU A 99 4.57 -3.64 2.68
CA LEU A 99 3.77 -3.32 3.84
C LEU A 99 2.76 -2.25 3.48
N VAL A 100 1.49 -2.53 3.77
CA VAL A 100 0.38 -1.58 3.61
C VAL A 100 0.02 -1.03 4.97
N LEU A 101 0.05 0.29 5.10
CA LEU A 101 -0.21 1.00 6.35
C LEU A 101 -1.41 1.94 6.21
N PRO A 102 -2.22 2.11 7.26
CA PRO A 102 -3.28 3.10 7.27
C PRO A 102 -2.68 4.50 7.34
N ARG A 103 -3.31 5.45 6.65
CA ARG A 103 -3.03 6.89 6.77
C ARG A 103 -4.35 7.64 6.99
N ARG A 104 -4.31 8.91 7.41
CA ARG A 104 -5.52 9.69 7.75
C ARG A 104 -6.59 9.62 6.66
N ASP A 105 -6.19 9.85 5.41
CA ASP A 105 -7.10 9.98 4.27
C ASP A 105 -6.76 8.95 3.19
N GLY A 106 -6.41 7.72 3.57
CA GLY A 106 -6.07 6.66 2.62
C GLY A 106 -5.05 5.67 3.18
N SER A 107 -4.08 5.28 2.34
CA SER A 107 -3.09 4.27 2.71
C SER A 107 -1.70 4.60 2.17
N GLU A 108 -0.68 4.04 2.82
CA GLU A 108 0.70 4.09 2.38
C GLU A 108 1.17 2.66 2.08
N LEU A 109 1.74 2.47 0.89
CA LEU A 109 2.38 1.23 0.50
C LEU A 109 3.89 1.43 0.50
N GLY A 110 4.59 0.64 1.32
CA GLY A 110 6.04 0.46 1.22
C GLY A 110 6.36 -0.81 0.44
N VAL A 111 7.28 -0.75 -0.52
CA VAL A 111 7.81 -1.93 -1.26
C VAL A 111 9.33 -1.94 -1.25
N LYS A 112 9.91 -3.11 -0.97
CA LYS A 112 11.33 -3.42 -1.09
C LYS A 112 11.50 -4.65 -1.97
N ILE A 113 12.26 -4.55 -3.05
CA ILE A 113 12.59 -5.66 -3.95
C ILE A 113 14.07 -5.98 -3.81
N VAL A 114 14.37 -7.27 -3.69
CA VAL A 114 15.73 -7.80 -3.63
C VAL A 114 15.93 -8.85 -4.72
N GLN A 115 17.13 -8.88 -5.27
CA GLN A 115 17.61 -9.96 -6.11
C GLN A 115 18.35 -10.96 -5.24
N VAL A 116 17.90 -12.21 -5.27
CA VAL A 116 18.55 -13.33 -4.62
C VAL A 116 19.66 -13.85 -5.53
N ILE A 117 20.90 -13.78 -5.06
CA ILE A 117 22.08 -14.27 -5.75
C ILE A 117 22.52 -15.54 -5.05
N ARG A 118 22.40 -16.68 -5.74
CA ARG A 118 22.94 -17.96 -5.28
C ARG A 118 24.36 -18.14 -5.85
N ARG A 119 25.34 -18.40 -4.98
CA ARG A 119 26.73 -18.68 -5.37
C ARG A 119 27.19 -20.04 -4.85
N GLY A 120 28.05 -20.70 -5.61
CA GLY A 120 28.59 -22.05 -5.34
C GLY A 120 27.90 -23.15 -6.15
N THR A 121 28.58 -24.29 -6.35
CA THR A 121 28.16 -25.44 -7.18
C THR A 121 26.82 -26.05 -6.76
N PHE A 122 26.30 -25.71 -5.58
CA PHE A 122 24.99 -26.14 -5.06
C PHE A 122 24.20 -25.01 -4.37
N GLY A 123 24.54 -23.73 -4.61
CA GLY A 123 23.84 -22.61 -3.95
C GLY A 123 24.09 -22.48 -2.44
N SER A 124 25.26 -22.93 -1.96
CA SER A 124 25.64 -22.91 -0.54
C SER A 124 25.70 -21.50 0.08
N SER A 125 25.79 -20.46 -0.74
CA SER A 125 25.72 -19.06 -0.31
C SER A 125 24.58 -18.35 -1.02
N THR A 126 23.66 -17.78 -0.25
CA THR A 126 22.60 -16.91 -0.75
C THR A 126 22.82 -15.49 -0.24
N ALA A 127 22.86 -14.52 -1.15
CA ALA A 127 22.93 -13.10 -0.82
C ALA A 127 21.71 -12.37 -1.41
N GLU A 128 21.12 -11.43 -0.65
CA GLU A 128 20.06 -10.56 -1.13
C GLU A 128 20.65 -9.19 -1.49
N LEU A 129 20.55 -8.81 -2.76
CA LEU A 129 20.94 -7.48 -3.25
C LEU A 129 19.70 -6.62 -3.41
N ILE A 130 19.64 -5.48 -2.72
CA ILE A 130 18.53 -4.53 -2.88
C ILE A 130 18.51 -4.00 -4.30
N VAL A 131 17.36 -4.13 -4.95
CA VAL A 131 17.11 -3.52 -6.26
C VAL A 131 16.66 -2.10 -6.03
N ASN A 132 17.47 -1.14 -6.46
CA ASN A 132 17.19 0.29 -6.37
C ASN A 132 16.92 0.88 -7.76
N ASP A 133 15.92 0.35 -8.45
CA ASP A 133 15.48 0.84 -9.77
C ASP A 133 14.19 1.64 -9.63
N ARG A 134 14.31 2.96 -9.70
CA ARG A 134 13.18 3.89 -9.55
C ARG A 134 12.05 3.63 -10.56
N GLN A 135 12.38 3.36 -11.82
CA GLN A 135 11.36 3.17 -12.86
C GLN A 135 10.55 1.91 -12.61
N MET A 136 11.21 0.85 -12.13
CA MET A 136 10.53 -0.39 -11.74
C MET A 136 9.52 -0.16 -10.61
N TYR A 137 9.91 0.58 -9.55
CA TYR A 137 8.99 0.89 -8.46
C TYR A 137 7.84 1.79 -8.90
N GLU A 138 8.11 2.86 -9.68
CA GLU A 138 7.06 3.74 -10.21
C GLU A 138 6.06 2.96 -11.08
N PHE A 139 6.55 2.02 -11.90
CA PHE A 139 5.69 1.16 -12.70
C PHE A 139 4.81 0.25 -11.84
N ALA A 140 5.39 -0.40 -10.82
CA ALA A 140 4.63 -1.23 -9.89
C ALA A 140 3.55 -0.41 -9.16
N PHE A 141 3.91 0.77 -8.66
CA PHE A 141 2.98 1.65 -7.96
C PHE A 141 1.83 2.14 -8.84
N ARG A 142 2.12 2.50 -10.10
CA ARG A 142 1.08 2.87 -11.08
C ARG A 142 0.16 1.71 -11.42
N ARG A 143 0.69 0.48 -11.53
CA ARG A 143 -0.14 -0.70 -11.78
C ARG A 143 -1.10 -0.96 -10.63
N ILE A 144 -0.65 -0.83 -9.39
CA ILE A 144 -1.50 -0.96 -8.20
C ILE A 144 -2.59 0.09 -8.21
N GLN A 145 -2.25 1.36 -8.47
CA GLN A 145 -3.23 2.44 -8.60
C GLN A 145 -4.28 2.17 -9.68
N ASN A 146 -3.86 1.73 -10.86
CA ASN A 146 -4.76 1.48 -11.98
C ASN A 146 -5.66 0.26 -11.73
N ALA A 147 -5.15 -0.76 -11.06
CA ALA A 147 -5.95 -1.90 -10.62
C ALA A 147 -7.05 -1.48 -9.63
N ALA A 148 -6.88 -0.36 -8.91
CA ALA A 148 -7.93 0.21 -8.08
C ALA A 148 -9.11 0.73 -8.89
N VAL A 149 -8.80 1.59 -9.85
CA VAL A 149 -9.80 2.27 -10.68
C VAL A 149 -10.57 1.25 -11.53
N ALA A 150 -9.89 0.21 -12.03
CA ALA A 150 -10.53 -0.83 -12.83
C ALA A 150 -11.49 -1.73 -12.02
N ASN A 151 -11.30 -1.84 -10.70
CA ASN A 151 -12.12 -2.65 -9.81
C ASN A 151 -13.21 -1.84 -9.08
N GLU A 152 -13.28 -0.53 -9.31
CA GLU A 152 -14.37 0.30 -8.79
C GLU A 152 -15.65 -0.02 -9.58
N PRO A 153 -16.75 -0.47 -8.93
CA PRO A 153 -18.00 -0.69 -9.63
C PRO A 153 -18.46 0.63 -10.27
N PRO A 154 -19.01 0.61 -11.50
CA PRO A 154 -19.53 1.82 -12.10
C PRO A 154 -20.55 2.43 -11.15
N SER A 155 -20.30 3.66 -10.71
CA SER A 155 -21.28 4.44 -9.97
C SER A 155 -22.60 4.38 -10.75
N PRO A 156 -23.75 4.13 -10.10
CA PRO A 156 -25.03 4.20 -10.80
C PRO A 156 -25.19 5.64 -11.29
N GLN A 157 -24.87 5.88 -12.56
CA GLN A 157 -25.24 7.10 -13.24
C GLN A 157 -26.75 7.15 -13.18
N SER A 158 -27.26 8.10 -12.41
CA SER A 158 -28.67 8.48 -12.42
C SER A 158 -29.06 8.65 -13.88
N SER A 159 -29.86 7.72 -14.38
CA SER A 159 -30.52 7.82 -15.67
C SER A 159 -31.44 9.03 -15.59
N THR A 160 -30.94 10.17 -16.06
CA THR A 160 -31.75 11.37 -16.22
C THR A 160 -32.88 11.02 -17.17
N SER A 161 -34.08 10.96 -16.59
CA SER A 161 -35.38 10.83 -17.22
C SER A 161 -35.48 11.66 -18.51
N GLY A 162 -35.33 11.01 -19.66
CA GLY A 162 -35.81 11.49 -20.95
C GLY A 162 -37.19 10.92 -21.23
N ALA A 163 -38.20 11.32 -20.45
CA ALA A 163 -39.59 11.14 -20.82
C ALA A 163 -39.94 12.19 -21.88
N GLN A 164 -39.73 11.84 -23.15
CA GLN A 164 -40.27 12.59 -24.27
C GLN A 164 -41.08 11.61 -25.10
N GLY A 165 -42.41 11.68 -24.91
CA GLY A 165 -43.37 10.87 -25.64
C GLY A 165 -43.40 11.30 -27.10
N ASP A 166 -42.97 10.41 -27.99
CA ASP A 166 -43.33 10.47 -29.40
C ASP A 166 -44.61 9.65 -29.58
N GLU A 167 -45.72 10.38 -29.49
CA GLU A 167 -47.05 9.96 -29.88
C GLU A 167 -47.07 9.69 -31.40
N LEU A 168 -47.45 8.47 -31.78
CA LEU A 168 -47.65 8.07 -33.17
C LEU A 168 -48.69 8.99 -33.86
N PRO A 169 -48.43 9.51 -35.07
CA PRO A 169 -49.47 10.24 -35.80
C PRO A 169 -50.54 9.26 -36.34
N PRO A 170 -51.84 9.60 -36.24
CA PRO A 170 -52.91 8.74 -36.74
C PRO A 170 -52.97 8.73 -38.27
N ALA A 171 -53.22 7.53 -38.81
CA ALA A 171 -53.49 7.29 -40.22
C ALA A 171 -54.75 8.04 -40.69
N GLY A 172 -54.64 8.86 -41.75
CA GLY A 172 -55.80 9.60 -42.23
C GLY A 172 -55.64 10.34 -43.56
N ARG A 173 -56.13 9.68 -44.62
CA ARG A 173 -56.75 10.25 -45.83
C ARG A 173 -55.84 10.81 -46.92
N TYR A 174 -55.57 9.95 -47.92
CA TYR A 174 -55.41 10.38 -49.31
C TYR A 174 -56.68 11.13 -49.75
N ARG A 175 -56.52 12.38 -50.20
CA ARG A 175 -57.52 13.07 -51.02
C ARG A 175 -56.85 13.68 -52.24
N THR A 176 -57.43 13.31 -53.37
CA THR A 176 -57.10 13.59 -54.76
C THR A 176 -57.40 15.03 -55.19
N ASN A 177 -56.77 15.41 -56.31
CA ASN A 177 -57.07 16.51 -57.25
C ASN A 177 -56.64 17.92 -56.79
N ARG A 178 -55.92 18.69 -57.60
CA ARG A 178 -56.15 18.99 -59.02
C ARG A 178 -54.88 19.52 -59.69
#